data_AF-A0A382TPD1-F1
#
_entry.id   AF-A0A382TPD1-F1
#
_cell.length_a   1.000
_cell.length_b   1.000
_cell.length_c   1.000
_cell.angle_alpha   90.00
_cell.angle_beta   90.00
_cell.angle_gamma   90.00
#
_symmetry.space_group_name_H-M   'P 1'
#
loop_
_entity.id
_entity.type
_entity.pdbx_description
1 polymer ?
#
loop_
_entity_poly.entity_id
_entity_poly.type
_entity_poly.pdbx_seq_one_letter_code
_entity_poly.pdbx_strand_id
1 'polypeptide(L)' 'MTNYKIEKYTAMVIQPAVTVARTRADIQKNLERVCKLIDFGVGYFWERPVRLIVLPEYFLQGVTTPGRGEAGL' A
#
# COMPACT_ATOMS: atom_id res chain seq x y z
N MET A 1 7.87 33.64 15.98
CA MET A 1 7.67 32.28 15.42
C MET A 1 8.02 32.34 13.95
N THR A 2 9.04 31.62 13.51
CA THR A 2 9.42 31.51 12.10
C THR A 2 8.30 30.76 11.35
N ASN A 3 7.78 31.39 10.29
CA ASN A 3 6.69 30.84 9.50
C ASN A 3 7.24 29.76 8.55
N TYR A 4 7.33 28.51 9.01
CA TYR A 4 7.71 27.39 8.16
C TYR A 4 6.58 27.09 7.18
N LYS A 5 6.81 27.33 5.89
CA LYS A 5 5.88 26.89 4.84
C LYS A 5 5.89 25.37 4.78
N ILE A 6 4.73 24.75 4.97
CA ILE A 6 4.54 23.31 4.76
C ILE A 6 4.58 23.02 3.25
N GLU A 7 5.51 22.18 2.82
CA GLU A 7 5.58 21.72 1.44
C GLU A 7 4.41 20.76 1.16
N LYS A 8 3.58 21.10 0.18
CA LYS A 8 2.45 20.26 -0.22
C LYS A 8 2.94 19.08 -1.05
N TYR A 9 2.34 17.92 -0.86
CA TYR A 9 2.65 16.70 -1.60
C TYR A 9 1.37 15.92 -1.93
N THR A 10 1.47 14.92 -2.80
CA THR A 10 0.39 13.98 -3.09
C THR A 10 0.55 12.74 -2.20
N ALA A 11 -0.50 12.37 -1.47
CA ALA A 11 -0.58 11.09 -0.77
C ALA A 11 -1.34 10.09 -1.64
N MET A 12 -0.88 8.84 -1.72
CA MET A 12 -1.57 7.78 -2.43
C MET A 12 -1.93 6.65 -1.47
N VAL A 13 -3.21 6.29 -1.45
CA VAL A 13 -3.74 5.12 -0.73
C VAL A 13 -3.92 4.00 -1.74
N ILE A 14 -3.24 2.87 -1.52
CA ILE A 14 -3.28 1.73 -2.45
C ILE A 14 -4.15 0.64 -1.85
N GLN A 15 -5.10 0.12 -2.63
CA GLN A 15 -5.93 -1.03 -2.25
C GLN A 15 -5.56 -2.23 -3.16
N PRO A 16 -4.44 -2.93 -2.88
CA PRO A 16 -3.97 -3.99 -3.75
C PRO A 16 -4.86 -5.23 -3.62
N ALA A 17 -5.04 -5.97 -4.71
CA ALA A 17 -5.51 -7.35 -4.63
C ALA A 17 -4.38 -8.21 -4.03
N VAL A 18 -4.63 -8.85 -2.89
CA VAL A 18 -3.63 -9.61 -2.11
C VAL A 18 -3.89 -11.10 -2.28
N THR A 19 -2.84 -11.87 -2.53
CA THR A 19 -2.90 -13.34 -2.41
C THR A 19 -2.65 -13.71 -0.95
N VAL A 20 -3.53 -14.48 -0.30
CA VAL A 20 -3.27 -15.00 1.05
C VAL A 20 -2.08 -15.95 0.99
N ALA A 21 -0.99 -15.57 1.65
CA ALA A 21 0.28 -16.25 1.54
C ALA A 21 0.30 -17.56 2.33
N ARG A 22 0.72 -18.65 1.68
CA ARG A 22 1.01 -19.95 2.33
C ARG A 22 2.50 -20.22 2.40
N THR A 23 3.27 -19.55 1.56
CA THR A 23 4.71 -19.69 1.44
C THR A 23 5.38 -18.31 1.38
N ARG A 24 6.70 -18.28 1.58
CA ARG A 24 7.51 -17.07 1.38
C ARG A 24 7.44 -16.54 -0.06
N ALA A 25 7.27 -17.42 -1.04
CA ALA A 25 7.14 -17.02 -2.44
C ALA A 25 5.86 -16.20 -2.69
N ASP A 26 4.76 -16.53 -1.99
CA ASP A 26 3.51 -15.77 -2.10
C ASP A 26 3.67 -14.34 -1.54
N ILE A 27 4.41 -14.19 -0.43
CA ILE A 27 4.74 -12.88 0.14
C ILE A 27 5.54 -12.06 -0.87
N GLN A 28 6.53 -12.68 -1.52
CA GLN A 28 7.36 -12.03 -2.53
C GLN A 28 6.52 -11.54 -3.71
N LYS A 29 5.54 -12.34 -4.17
CA LYS A 29 4.60 -11.96 -5.22
C LYS A 29 3.76 -10.73 -4.83
N ASN A 30 3.25 -10.66 -3.60
CA ASN A 30 2.51 -9.50 -3.12
C ASN A 30 3.41 -8.25 -3.00
N LEU A 31 4.64 -8.42 -2.51
CA LEU A 31 5.63 -7.35 -2.44
C LEU A 31 5.95 -6.77 -3.83
N GLU A 32 6.24 -7.62 -4.81
CA GLU A 32 6.51 -7.20 -6.19
C GLU A 32 5.33 -6.44 -6.81
N ARG A 33 4.11 -6.90 -6.54
CA ARG A 33 2.88 -6.22 -6.99
C ARG A 33 2.80 -4.80 -6.41
N VAL A 34 3.08 -4.63 -5.11
CA VAL A 34 3.02 -3.34 -4.43
C VAL A 34 4.15 -2.42 -4.87
N CYS A 35 5.38 -2.91 -5.04
CA CYS A 35 6.49 -2.12 -5.57
C CYS A 35 6.13 -1.52 -6.95
N LYS A 36 5.55 -2.31 -7.86
CA LYS A 36 5.08 -1.81 -9.16
C LYS A 36 4.01 -0.73 -9.06
N LEU A 37 3.13 -0.80 -8.05
CA LEU A 37 2.11 0.23 -7.80
C LEU A 37 2.73 1.51 -7.23
N ILE A 38 3.77 1.38 -6.39
CA ILE A 38 4.55 2.51 -5.89
C ILE A 38 5.29 3.19 -7.05
N ASP A 39 5.97 2.41 -7.89
CA ASP A 39 6.69 2.93 -9.07
C ASP A 39 5.75 3.69 -10.00
N PHE A 40 4.55 3.15 -10.24
CA PHE A 40 3.50 3.83 -11.01
C PHE A 40 3.09 5.16 -10.38
N GLY A 41 2.82 5.17 -9.06
CA GLY A 41 2.37 6.37 -8.36
C GLY A 41 3.45 7.45 -8.28
N VAL A 42 4.69 7.07 -7.97
CA VAL A 42 5.83 8.00 -7.94
C VAL A 42 6.12 8.54 -9.33
N GLY A 43 5.97 7.73 -10.39
CA GLY A 43 6.13 8.17 -11.78
C GLY A 43 5.05 9.13 -12.29
N TYR A 44 3.96 9.32 -11.56
CA TYR A 44 2.84 10.17 -11.97
C TYR A 44 2.99 11.60 -11.40
N PHE A 45 3.61 12.49 -12.18
CA PHE A 45 3.98 13.84 -11.74
C PHE A 45 3.03 14.97 -12.18
N TRP A 46 1.76 14.69 -12.45
CA TRP A 46 0.89 15.68 -13.12
C TRP A 46 0.65 16.96 -12.29
N GLU A 47 0.43 16.88 -10.98
CA GLU A 47 0.25 18.08 -10.14
C GLU A 47 1.37 18.30 -9.10
N ARG A 48 1.65 17.27 -8.27
CA ARG A 48 2.67 17.27 -7.23
C ARG A 48 3.25 15.87 -7.08
N PRO A 49 4.54 15.75 -6.70
CA PRO A 49 5.14 14.46 -6.48
C PRO A 49 4.43 13.70 -5.36
N VAL A 50 4.26 12.39 -5.56
CA VAL A 50 3.84 11.49 -4.49
C VAL A 50 4.98 11.36 -3.48
N ARG A 51 4.70 11.65 -2.21
CA ARG A 51 5.70 11.54 -1.11
C ARG A 51 5.20 10.72 0.08
N LEU A 52 3.96 10.25 0.02
CA LEU A 52 3.39 9.35 1.03
C LEU A 52 2.60 8.25 0.32
N ILE A 53 2.91 7.01 0.68
CA ILE A 53 2.18 5.82 0.27
C ILE A 53 1.56 5.21 1.52
N VAL A 54 0.26 4.91 1.46
CA VAL A 54 -0.44 4.20 2.54
C VAL A 54 -0.89 2.84 2.01
N LEU A 55 -0.58 1.81 2.78
CA LEU A 55 -0.91 0.42 2.48
C LEU A 55 -1.82 -0.12 3.60
N PRO A 56 -2.85 -0.92 3.28
CA PRO A 56 -3.69 -1.54 4.28
C PRO A 56 -2.90 -2.56 5.09
N GLU A 57 -3.38 -2.85 6.30
CA GLU A 57 -2.88 -3.97 7.09
C GLU A 57 -2.99 -5.27 6.27
N TYR A 58 -2.08 -6.22 6.54
CA TYR A 58 -2.00 -7.52 5.86
C TYR A 58 -1.70 -7.48 4.37
N PHE A 59 -1.31 -6.35 3.76
CA PHE A 59 -1.06 -6.28 2.31
C PHE A 59 0.05 -7.23 1.79
N LEU A 60 0.96 -7.67 2.67
CA LEU A 60 2.05 -8.60 2.31
C LEU A 60 1.67 -10.06 2.45
N GLN A 61 1.04 -10.45 3.56
CA GLN A 61 0.76 -11.86 3.86
C GLN A 61 -0.70 -12.27 3.62
N GLY A 62 -1.61 -11.31 3.51
CA GLY A 62 -3.03 -11.56 3.68
C GLY A 62 -3.39 -11.99 5.10
N VAL A 63 -4.68 -12.12 5.35
CA VAL A 63 -5.20 -12.62 6.63
C VAL A 63 -5.29 -14.14 6.53
N THR A 64 -4.46 -14.85 7.30
CA THR A 64 -4.38 -16.33 7.29
C THR A 64 -5.28 -17.01 8.32
N THR A 65 -5.89 -16.22 9.21
CA THR A 65 -6.85 -16.68 10.21
C THR A 65 -8.21 -16.09 9.88
N PRO A 66 -9.31 -16.88 9.79
CA PRO A 66 -10.64 -16.32 9.66
C PRO A 66 -10.82 -15.33 10.83
N GLY A 67 -10.98 -14.05 10.53
CA GLY A 67 -11.17 -13.05 11.57
C GLY A 67 -12.43 -13.41 12.37
N ARG A 68 -12.46 -13.11 13.68
CA ARG A 68 -13.69 -13.21 14.49
C ARG A 68 -14.87 -12.36 13.94
N GLY A 69 -14.67 -11.58 12.88
CA GLY A 69 -15.69 -10.83 12.16
C GLY A 69 -15.98 -11.30 10.72
N GLU A 70 -15.31 -12.33 10.20
CA GLU A 70 -15.56 -12.86 8.84
C GLU A 70 -16.43 -14.12 8.82
N ALA A 71 -16.96 -14.55 9.97
CA ALA A 71 -17.92 -15.64 10.07
C ALA A 71 -19.37 -15.23 9.68
N GLY A 72 -19.55 -14.10 8.97
CA GLY A 72 -20.88 -13.52 8.76
C GLY A 72 -21.02 -12.56 7.58
N LEU A 73 -20.17 -12.67 6.56
CA LEU A 73 -20.46 -12.13 5.23
C LEU A 73 -20.75 -13.27 4.26
#